data_AF-A0A1W9UU04-F1
#
_entry.id   AF-A0A1W9UU04-F1
#
_cell.length_a   1.000
_cell.length_b   1.000
_cell.length_c   1.000
_cell.angle_alpha   90.00
_cell.angle_beta   90.00
_cell.angle_gamma   90.00
#
_symmetry.space_group_name_H-M   'P 1'
#
loop_
_entity.id
_entity.type
_entity.pdbx_description
1 polymer ?
#
loop_
_entity_poly.entity_id
_entity_poly.type
_entity_poly.pdbx_seq_one_letter_code
_entity_poly.pdbx_strand_id
1 'polypeptide(L)'
;MALKTKAMTEQLELFGCIQCGKCTGGCPVARKTVLNIRSMIYNMLVEPELDVKAHEELWDCTCCFTCVERCPKDVRPADLIIELRGQLVESGRIPETIGAALMGTFRQGNPSGMAREDRAAWVNGTEVKAAQEGCELLYYVGCTPAYDLRVHTVTRALARAFTAAGLDFGTLGTEESCCGNEIKRMGEAGLFEMLVEENSELFRSVGASRLVTTSPHCFNTIKNEYGLDGIEVLHYTQLVAALIEQGQLELSNEVNKKITYHDPCFLGKQNHVFDEPRAIIQAIPGVELVEMDRNRERSLCCEGGGGRMWAEGTNLEERLAFQRVHEAAETGAEILAVACPFCLLTLEDAVKVQGLDEQIQVMDIMELVNLSLGEE
;
A
#
# COMPACT_ATOMS: atom_id res chain seq x y z
N MET A 1 6.97 -13.02 -28.95
CA MET A 1 5.69 -13.69 -29.25
C MET A 1 4.66 -12.63 -29.02
N ALA A 2 3.92 -12.26 -30.06
CA ALA A 2 2.94 -11.21 -29.96
C ALA A 2 1.70 -11.75 -29.22
N LEU A 3 1.18 -10.95 -28.29
CA LEU A 3 -0.02 -11.29 -27.52
C LEU A 3 -1.24 -11.11 -28.41
N LYS A 4 -2.13 -12.11 -28.47
CA LYS A 4 -3.44 -11.94 -29.10
C LYS A 4 -4.33 -11.08 -28.21
N THR A 5 -4.73 -9.92 -28.71
CA THR A 5 -5.38 -8.88 -27.90
C THR A 5 -6.84 -9.19 -27.58
N LYS A 6 -7.54 -9.92 -28.46
CA LYS A 6 -8.99 -10.14 -28.36
C LYS A 6 -9.45 -10.75 -27.04
N ALA A 7 -8.81 -11.84 -26.59
CA ALA A 7 -9.21 -12.55 -25.38
C ALA A 7 -9.09 -11.65 -24.14
N MET A 8 -7.97 -10.94 -24.00
CA MET A 8 -7.73 -10.01 -22.89
C MET A 8 -8.67 -8.80 -22.95
N THR A 9 -8.98 -8.32 -24.16
CA THR A 9 -9.93 -7.21 -24.38
C THR A 9 -11.34 -7.57 -23.92
N GLU A 10 -11.78 -8.80 -24.20
CA GLU A 10 -13.06 -9.34 -23.73
C GLU A 10 -13.06 -9.56 -22.21
N GLN A 11 -12.00 -10.17 -21.67
CA GLN A 11 -11.84 -10.43 -20.24
C GLN A 11 -11.86 -9.15 -19.39
N LEU A 12 -11.20 -8.09 -19.86
CA LEU A 12 -11.11 -6.81 -19.15
C LEU A 12 -12.21 -5.81 -19.53
N GLU A 13 -13.22 -6.24 -20.30
CA GLU A 13 -14.35 -5.42 -20.74
C GLU A 13 -13.96 -4.09 -21.42
N LEU A 14 -12.83 -4.08 -22.14
CA LEU A 14 -12.24 -2.84 -22.69
C LEU A 14 -13.11 -2.18 -23.77
N PHE A 15 -14.07 -2.91 -24.35
CA PHE A 15 -15.04 -2.37 -25.32
C PHE A 15 -15.91 -1.25 -24.73
N GLY A 16 -16.02 -1.16 -23.40
CA GLY A 16 -16.68 -0.04 -22.72
C GLY A 16 -15.91 1.29 -22.83
N CYS A 17 -14.65 1.27 -23.27
CA CYS A 17 -13.79 2.44 -23.32
C CYS A 17 -14.22 3.43 -24.41
N ILE A 18 -14.63 4.63 -24.00
CA ILE A 18 -15.00 5.73 -24.90
C ILE A 18 -13.81 6.60 -25.34
N GLN A 19 -12.57 6.19 -25.06
CA GLN A 19 -11.35 6.90 -25.47
C GLN A 19 -11.28 8.39 -25.03
N CYS A 20 -11.95 8.76 -23.92
CA CYS A 20 -12.00 10.14 -23.43
C CYS A 20 -10.65 10.69 -22.91
N GLY A 21 -9.70 9.81 -22.60
CA GLY A 21 -8.34 10.18 -22.17
C GLY A 21 -8.19 10.65 -20.72
N LYS A 22 -9.24 10.57 -19.88
CA LYS A 22 -9.11 10.85 -18.43
C LYS A 22 -8.07 9.98 -17.74
N CYS A 23 -7.94 8.72 -18.17
CA CYS A 23 -6.97 7.77 -17.63
C CYS A 23 -5.51 8.24 -17.84
N THR A 24 -5.14 8.68 -19.05
CA THR A 24 -3.80 9.21 -19.33
C THR A 24 -3.64 10.64 -18.80
N GLY A 25 -4.57 11.56 -19.12
CA GLY A 25 -4.41 12.99 -18.76
C GLY A 25 -4.47 13.27 -17.26
N GLY A 26 -5.16 12.40 -16.50
CA GLY A 26 -5.21 12.43 -15.05
C GLY A 26 -4.17 11.57 -14.34
N CYS A 27 -3.40 10.75 -15.06
CA CYS A 27 -2.36 9.90 -14.48
C CYS A 27 -1.15 10.77 -14.12
N PRO A 28 -0.68 10.72 -12.86
CA PRO A 28 0.48 11.50 -12.46
C PRO A 28 1.78 10.97 -13.08
N VAL A 29 1.87 9.65 -13.32
CA VAL A 29 3.03 9.00 -13.95
C VAL A 29 3.10 9.32 -15.45
N ALA A 30 1.97 9.29 -16.16
CA ALA A 30 1.91 9.52 -17.61
C ALA A 30 2.38 10.93 -18.05
N ARG A 31 2.50 11.87 -17.11
CA ARG A 31 3.06 13.21 -17.38
C ARG A 31 4.58 13.21 -17.44
N LYS A 32 5.22 12.19 -16.86
CA LYS A 32 6.67 12.11 -16.63
C LYS A 32 7.34 10.98 -17.39
N THR A 33 6.55 10.09 -17.97
CA THR A 33 7.04 8.93 -18.73
C THR A 33 6.29 8.82 -20.04
N VAL A 34 6.69 7.85 -20.88
CA VAL A 34 5.99 7.57 -22.14
C VAL A 34 4.71 6.74 -21.94
N LEU A 35 4.38 6.36 -20.70
CA LEU A 35 3.20 5.57 -20.36
C LEU A 35 1.91 6.26 -20.82
N ASN A 36 1.25 5.67 -21.82
CA ASN A 36 -0.01 6.16 -22.34
C ASN A 36 -1.08 5.07 -22.38
N ILE A 37 -1.75 4.89 -21.25
CA ILE A 37 -2.73 3.82 -21.04
C ILE A 37 -3.95 3.91 -21.97
N ARG A 38 -4.37 5.14 -22.34
CA ARG A 38 -5.41 5.35 -23.36
C ARG A 38 -5.00 4.73 -24.69
N SER A 39 -3.78 5.03 -25.16
CA SER A 39 -3.26 4.53 -26.43
C SER A 39 -3.06 3.02 -26.38
N MET A 40 -2.62 2.47 -25.24
CA MET A 40 -2.57 1.02 -25.03
C MET A 40 -3.94 0.37 -25.17
N ILE A 41 -4.97 0.89 -24.50
CA ILE A 41 -6.36 0.38 -24.64
C ILE A 41 -6.83 0.49 -26.10
N TYR A 42 -6.55 1.62 -26.78
CA TYR A 42 -6.90 1.78 -28.18
C TYR A 42 -6.25 0.69 -29.05
N ASN A 43 -4.95 0.47 -28.88
CA ASN A 43 -4.21 -0.55 -29.62
C ASN A 43 -4.75 -1.96 -29.32
N MET A 44 -5.10 -2.27 -28.07
CA MET A 44 -5.73 -3.55 -27.70
C MET A 44 -7.07 -3.77 -28.44
N LEU A 45 -7.83 -2.71 -28.72
CA LEU A 45 -9.12 -2.79 -29.39
C LEU A 45 -9.04 -2.92 -30.92
N VAL A 46 -7.98 -2.37 -31.54
CA VAL A 46 -7.88 -2.28 -33.01
C VAL A 46 -6.85 -3.22 -33.61
N GLU A 47 -5.75 -3.48 -32.91
CA GLU A 47 -4.70 -4.37 -33.39
C GLU A 47 -4.97 -5.81 -32.96
N PRO A 48 -4.82 -6.80 -33.85
CA PRO A 48 -5.05 -8.21 -33.51
C PRO A 48 -3.97 -8.77 -32.59
N GLU A 49 -2.79 -8.16 -32.60
CA GLU A 49 -1.61 -8.59 -31.85
C GLU A 49 -0.85 -7.39 -31.27
N LEU A 50 -0.29 -7.56 -30.07
CA LEU A 50 0.54 -6.56 -29.40
C LEU A 50 1.90 -7.17 -29.04
N ASP A 51 3.00 -6.52 -29.43
CA ASP A 51 4.33 -6.89 -28.93
C ASP A 51 4.58 -6.25 -27.56
N VAL A 52 4.09 -6.92 -26.51
CA VAL A 52 4.22 -6.48 -25.11
C VAL A 52 5.67 -6.19 -24.73
N LYS A 53 6.62 -6.86 -25.39
CA LYS A 53 8.05 -6.79 -25.09
C LYS A 53 8.68 -5.44 -25.47
N ALA A 54 8.00 -4.66 -26.29
CA ALA A 54 8.41 -3.30 -26.64
C ALA A 54 7.92 -2.25 -25.63
N HIS A 55 7.14 -2.65 -24.61
CA HIS A 55 6.49 -1.75 -23.67
C HIS A 55 7.16 -1.77 -22.28
N GLU A 56 8.38 -1.24 -22.19
CA GLU A 56 9.09 -1.11 -20.90
C GLU A 56 8.38 -0.16 -19.93
N GLU A 57 7.65 0.82 -20.45
CA GLU A 57 6.87 1.80 -19.69
C GLU A 57 5.74 1.19 -18.85
N LEU A 58 5.42 -0.10 -19.08
CA LEU A 58 4.53 -0.84 -18.19
C LEU A 58 5.02 -0.83 -16.75
N TRP A 59 6.34 -0.79 -16.50
CA TRP A 59 6.95 -0.76 -15.17
C TRP A 59 6.93 0.61 -14.49
N ASP A 60 6.53 1.67 -15.20
CA ASP A 60 6.33 3.00 -14.61
C ASP A 60 5.06 3.08 -13.77
N CYS A 61 4.04 2.29 -14.13
CA CYS A 61 2.77 2.30 -13.44
C CYS A 61 2.94 1.89 -11.96
N THR A 62 2.49 2.75 -11.05
CA THR A 62 2.55 2.49 -9.60
C THR A 62 1.33 1.72 -9.08
N CYS A 63 0.43 1.30 -9.97
CA CYS A 63 -0.87 0.71 -9.63
C CYS A 63 -1.68 1.53 -8.59
N CYS A 64 -1.59 2.86 -8.65
CA CYS A 64 -2.32 3.75 -7.73
C CYS A 64 -3.82 3.92 -8.02
N PHE A 65 -4.30 3.38 -9.15
CA PHE A 65 -5.71 3.34 -9.56
C PHE A 65 -6.38 4.71 -9.80
N THR A 66 -5.62 5.79 -9.90
CA THR A 66 -6.16 7.11 -10.32
C THR A 66 -6.91 7.04 -11.66
N CYS A 67 -6.47 6.18 -12.58
CA CYS A 67 -7.11 5.98 -13.87
C CYS A 67 -8.44 5.20 -13.78
N VAL A 68 -8.58 4.32 -12.80
CA VAL A 68 -9.79 3.53 -12.53
C VAL A 68 -10.82 4.44 -11.86
N GLU A 69 -10.43 5.12 -10.78
CA GLU A 69 -11.29 6.02 -10.00
C GLU A 69 -11.93 7.14 -10.84
N ARG A 70 -11.24 7.59 -11.89
CA ARG A 70 -11.71 8.70 -12.75
C ARG A 70 -12.44 8.25 -14.02
N CYS A 71 -12.57 6.94 -14.25
CA CYS A 71 -13.14 6.40 -15.48
C CYS A 71 -14.66 6.62 -15.49
N PRO A 72 -15.24 7.33 -16.47
CA PRO A 72 -16.69 7.58 -16.51
C PRO A 72 -17.52 6.38 -17.02
N LYS A 73 -16.85 5.26 -17.27
CA LYS A 73 -17.41 4.04 -17.87
C LYS A 73 -17.03 2.78 -17.08
N ASP A 74 -16.43 2.97 -15.91
CA ASP A 74 -16.02 1.88 -15.01
C ASP A 74 -15.06 0.85 -15.62
N VAL A 75 -14.50 1.13 -16.80
CA VAL A 75 -13.35 0.39 -17.34
C VAL A 75 -12.20 0.51 -16.35
N ARG A 76 -11.39 -0.54 -16.25
CA ARG A 76 -10.31 -0.67 -15.27
C ARG A 76 -8.93 -0.65 -15.94
N PRO A 77 -8.42 0.51 -16.39
CA PRO A 77 -7.16 0.60 -17.12
C PRO A 77 -5.96 0.00 -16.37
N ALA A 78 -5.88 0.17 -15.05
CA ALA A 78 -4.76 -0.34 -14.27
C ALA A 78 -4.64 -1.87 -14.33
N ASP A 79 -5.77 -2.58 -14.44
CA ASP A 79 -5.78 -4.04 -14.56
C ASP A 79 -5.17 -4.49 -15.88
N LEU A 80 -5.39 -3.76 -16.99
CA LEU A 80 -4.69 -4.02 -18.25
C LEU A 80 -3.17 -3.96 -18.09
N ILE A 81 -2.64 -3.01 -17.32
CA ILE A 81 -1.19 -2.92 -17.09
C ILE A 81 -0.69 -4.15 -16.33
N ILE A 82 -1.45 -4.60 -15.32
CA ILE A 82 -1.11 -5.78 -14.53
C ILE A 82 -1.10 -7.03 -15.40
N GLU A 83 -2.11 -7.23 -16.24
CA GLU A 83 -2.20 -8.36 -17.17
C GLU A 83 -1.07 -8.35 -18.21
N LEU A 84 -0.74 -7.17 -18.76
CA LEU A 84 0.38 -7.03 -19.69
C LEU A 84 1.73 -7.30 -19.01
N ARG A 85 1.91 -6.91 -17.75
CA ARG A 85 3.09 -7.31 -16.96
C ARG A 85 3.16 -8.82 -16.78
N GLY A 86 2.02 -9.51 -16.58
CA GLY A 86 1.98 -10.97 -16.50
C GLY A 86 2.56 -11.64 -17.75
N GLN A 87 2.27 -11.09 -18.94
CA GLN A 87 2.88 -11.58 -20.18
C GLN A 87 4.40 -11.36 -20.23
N LEU A 88 4.92 -10.29 -19.62
CA LEU A 88 6.36 -10.07 -19.49
C LEU A 88 6.99 -11.08 -18.53
N VAL A 89 6.34 -11.31 -17.39
CA VAL A 89 6.73 -12.30 -16.36
C VAL A 89 6.82 -13.70 -16.96
N GLU A 90 5.76 -14.18 -17.61
CA GLU A 90 5.71 -15.50 -18.27
C GLU A 90 6.81 -15.66 -19.32
N SER A 91 7.18 -14.56 -20.00
CA SER A 91 8.23 -14.56 -21.02
C SER A 91 9.65 -14.40 -20.46
N GLY A 92 9.80 -14.26 -19.14
CA GLY A 92 11.08 -14.04 -18.46
C GLY A 92 11.72 -12.67 -18.73
N ARG A 93 10.95 -11.69 -19.23
CA ARG A 93 11.44 -10.34 -19.57
C ARG A 93 11.04 -9.33 -18.50
N ILE A 94 11.58 -9.50 -17.31
CA ILE A 94 11.34 -8.65 -16.16
C ILE A 94 12.64 -8.00 -15.68
N PRO A 95 12.59 -6.84 -15.01
CA PRO A 95 13.77 -6.28 -14.35
C PRO A 95 14.38 -7.29 -13.37
N GLU A 96 15.72 -7.35 -13.30
CA GLU A 96 16.43 -8.32 -12.46
C GLU A 96 16.02 -8.23 -10.99
N THR A 97 15.84 -7.01 -10.47
CA THR A 97 15.39 -6.74 -9.11
C THR A 97 13.95 -7.21 -8.84
N ILE A 98 13.07 -7.15 -9.85
CA ILE A 98 11.72 -7.72 -9.77
C ILE A 98 11.81 -9.24 -9.70
N GLY A 99 12.63 -9.86 -10.56
CA GLY A 99 12.88 -11.30 -10.51
C GLY A 99 13.42 -11.75 -9.14
N ALA A 100 14.35 -10.99 -8.57
CA ALA A 100 14.85 -11.23 -7.22
C ALA A 100 13.76 -11.12 -6.14
N ALA A 101 12.87 -10.13 -6.23
CA ALA A 101 11.76 -9.95 -5.30
C ALA A 101 10.72 -11.08 -5.38
N LEU A 102 10.37 -11.52 -6.59
CA LEU A 102 9.49 -12.68 -6.81
C LEU A 102 10.12 -13.96 -6.24
N MET A 103 11.40 -14.20 -6.52
CA MET A 103 12.13 -15.36 -5.99
C MET A 103 12.32 -15.32 -4.48
N GLY A 104 12.58 -14.13 -3.91
CA GLY A 104 12.63 -13.91 -2.47
C GLY A 104 11.30 -14.26 -1.82
N THR A 105 10.20 -13.83 -2.45
CA THR A 105 8.85 -14.14 -1.95
C THR A 105 8.56 -15.63 -2.00
N PHE A 106 8.89 -16.30 -3.10
CA PHE A 106 8.71 -17.75 -3.24
C PHE A 106 9.55 -18.55 -2.23
N ARG A 107 10.81 -18.17 -1.99
CA ARG A 107 11.72 -18.94 -1.13
C ARG A 107 11.63 -18.60 0.34
N GLN A 108 11.39 -17.33 0.67
CA GLN A 108 11.49 -16.79 2.03
C GLN A 108 10.19 -16.17 2.53
N GLY A 109 9.11 -16.19 1.74
CA GLY A 109 7.83 -15.58 2.13
C GLY A 109 7.90 -14.04 2.23
N ASN A 110 8.93 -13.39 1.67
CA ASN A 110 9.04 -11.94 1.63
C ASN A 110 9.85 -11.45 0.41
N PRO A 111 9.47 -10.30 -0.19
CA PRO A 111 10.11 -9.78 -1.39
C PRO A 111 11.49 -9.15 -1.17
N SER A 112 11.93 -8.99 0.08
CA SER A 112 13.28 -8.53 0.42
C SER A 112 14.31 -9.66 0.44
N GLY A 113 13.86 -10.93 0.34
CA GLY A 113 14.73 -12.11 0.39
C GLY A 113 15.40 -12.33 1.76
N MET A 114 14.88 -11.69 2.82
CA MET A 114 15.40 -11.81 4.18
C MET A 114 14.99 -13.15 4.80
N ALA A 115 15.74 -13.61 5.81
CA ALA A 115 15.46 -14.89 6.45
C ALA A 115 14.09 -14.88 7.16
N ARG A 116 13.39 -16.03 7.18
CA ARG A 116 12.07 -16.14 7.82
C ARG A 116 12.15 -15.97 9.33
N GLU A 117 13.25 -16.40 9.93
CA GLU A 117 13.51 -16.34 11.36
C GLU A 117 13.61 -14.89 11.86
N ASP A 118 14.09 -13.98 11.01
CA ASP A 118 14.23 -12.56 11.35
C ASP A 118 12.88 -11.81 11.38
N ARG A 119 11.80 -12.41 10.84
CA ARG A 119 10.49 -11.76 10.74
C ARG A 119 9.91 -11.36 12.10
N ALA A 120 10.19 -12.15 13.13
CA ALA A 120 9.68 -11.91 14.47
C ALA A 120 10.57 -10.96 15.30
N ALA A 121 11.68 -10.45 14.73
CA ALA A 121 12.65 -9.65 15.49
C ALA A 121 12.05 -8.36 16.11
N TRP A 122 11.02 -7.78 15.49
CA TRP A 122 10.37 -6.56 16.00
C TRP A 122 9.63 -6.77 17.33
N VAL A 123 9.24 -8.02 17.66
CA VAL A 123 8.54 -8.40 18.90
C VAL A 123 9.48 -8.36 20.11
N ASN A 124 10.79 -8.37 19.91
CA ASN A 124 11.77 -8.38 21.00
C ASN A 124 11.56 -7.20 21.97
N GLY A 125 11.34 -7.53 23.25
CA GLY A 125 11.06 -6.54 24.29
C GLY A 125 9.63 -5.97 24.26
N THR A 126 8.68 -6.72 23.71
CA THR A 126 7.24 -6.43 23.76
C THR A 126 6.48 -7.60 24.39
N GLU A 127 5.24 -7.39 24.82
CA GLU A 127 4.37 -8.45 25.36
C GLU A 127 3.56 -9.17 24.28
N VAL A 128 3.83 -8.91 23.00
CA VAL A 128 3.08 -9.48 21.88
C VAL A 128 3.29 -10.99 21.81
N LYS A 129 2.17 -11.72 21.71
CA LYS A 129 2.16 -13.18 21.67
C LYS A 129 1.93 -13.70 20.25
N ALA A 130 2.31 -14.96 20.03
CA ALA A 130 1.86 -15.70 18.87
C ALA A 130 0.34 -15.90 18.93
N ALA A 131 -0.33 -15.81 17.78
CA ALA A 131 -1.76 -16.08 17.68
C ALA A 131 -2.05 -17.53 18.06
N GLN A 132 -3.05 -17.72 18.92
CA GLN A 132 -3.56 -19.04 19.31
C GLN A 132 -4.87 -19.33 18.58
N GLU A 133 -5.29 -20.60 18.56
CA GLU A 133 -6.59 -21.00 18.01
C GLU A 133 -7.72 -20.25 18.74
N GLY A 134 -8.59 -19.59 17.99
CA GLY A 134 -9.69 -18.78 18.52
C GLY A 134 -9.31 -17.35 18.93
N CYS A 135 -8.14 -16.86 18.50
CA CYS A 135 -7.72 -15.47 18.74
C CYS A 135 -8.74 -14.47 18.18
N GLU A 136 -9.22 -13.51 18.99
CA GLU A 136 -10.24 -12.55 18.55
C GLU A 136 -9.72 -11.67 17.40
N LEU A 137 -8.52 -11.12 17.58
CA LEU A 137 -7.86 -10.19 16.66
C LEU A 137 -6.49 -10.70 16.21
N LEU A 138 -6.39 -11.05 14.93
CA LEU A 138 -5.12 -11.35 14.29
C LEU A 138 -4.46 -10.07 13.79
N TYR A 139 -3.29 -9.72 14.32
CA TYR A 139 -2.45 -8.67 13.76
C TYR A 139 -1.54 -9.26 12.68
N TYR A 140 -1.92 -9.05 11.42
CA TYR A 140 -1.12 -9.39 10.24
C TYR A 140 -0.13 -8.25 9.95
N VAL A 141 1.15 -8.52 10.22
CA VAL A 141 2.22 -7.51 10.25
C VAL A 141 2.61 -7.10 8.83
N GLY A 142 2.74 -8.08 7.93
CA GLY A 142 3.22 -7.88 6.57
C GLY A 142 4.74 -7.71 6.49
N CYS A 143 5.28 -7.65 5.27
CA CYS A 143 6.73 -7.72 5.06
C CYS A 143 7.48 -6.49 5.56
N THR A 144 7.17 -5.29 5.05
CA THR A 144 7.92 -4.08 5.42
C THR A 144 7.82 -3.77 6.92
N PRO A 145 6.65 -3.83 7.57
CA PRO A 145 6.57 -3.60 9.02
C PRO A 145 7.29 -4.66 9.87
N ALA A 146 7.50 -5.87 9.36
CA ALA A 146 8.21 -6.92 10.06
C ALA A 146 9.74 -6.83 9.91
N TYR A 147 10.24 -6.32 8.79
CA TYR A 147 11.68 -6.36 8.46
C TYR A 147 12.39 -5.01 8.47
N ASP A 148 11.69 -3.92 8.15
CA ASP A 148 12.32 -2.60 8.04
C ASP A 148 12.41 -1.91 9.41
N LEU A 149 13.64 -1.57 9.83
CA LEU A 149 13.91 -0.97 11.14
C LEU A 149 13.22 0.38 11.34
N ARG A 150 13.04 1.18 10.27
CA ARG A 150 12.32 2.45 10.37
C ARG A 150 10.85 2.19 10.66
N VAL A 151 10.27 1.17 10.02
CA VAL A 151 8.85 0.82 10.17
C VAL A 151 8.58 0.00 11.44
N HIS A 152 9.58 -0.66 12.04
CA HIS A 152 9.44 -1.31 13.35
C HIS A 152 8.87 -0.38 14.43
N THR A 153 9.22 0.91 14.39
CA THR A 153 8.66 1.92 15.30
C THR A 153 7.13 2.01 15.20
N VAL A 154 6.59 2.01 13.98
CA VAL A 154 5.16 1.99 13.67
C VAL A 154 4.52 0.69 14.15
N THR A 155 5.16 -0.44 13.83
CA THR A 155 4.69 -1.78 14.22
C THR A 155 4.55 -1.91 15.74
N ARG A 156 5.54 -1.43 16.48
CA ARG A 156 5.57 -1.44 17.95
C ARG A 156 4.60 -0.43 18.55
N ALA A 157 4.47 0.75 17.96
CA ALA A 157 3.47 1.75 18.37
C ALA A 157 2.04 1.21 18.25
N LEU A 158 1.74 0.50 17.16
CA LEU A 158 0.44 -0.15 16.97
C LEU A 158 0.19 -1.25 18.00
N ALA A 159 1.17 -2.12 18.24
CA ALA A 159 1.08 -3.15 19.27
C ALA A 159 0.86 -2.56 20.67
N ARG A 160 1.58 -1.48 21.02
CA ARG A 160 1.39 -0.75 22.29
C ARG A 160 -0.03 -0.18 22.39
N ALA A 161 -0.56 0.41 21.32
CA ALA A 161 -1.93 0.93 21.31
C ALA A 161 -2.98 -0.18 21.53
N PHE A 162 -2.78 -1.36 20.94
CA PHE A 162 -3.66 -2.51 21.19
C PHE A 162 -3.59 -3.00 22.64
N THR A 163 -2.39 -3.09 23.21
CA THR A 163 -2.21 -3.43 24.63
C THR A 163 -2.86 -2.39 25.55
N ALA A 164 -2.65 -1.10 25.29
CA ALA A 164 -3.25 0.00 26.07
C ALA A 164 -4.78 0.00 25.99
N ALA A 165 -5.35 -0.39 24.84
CA ALA A 165 -6.79 -0.57 24.66
C ALA A 165 -7.33 -1.89 25.26
N GLY A 166 -6.47 -2.73 25.84
CA GLY A 166 -6.85 -4.00 26.45
C GLY A 166 -7.31 -5.07 25.45
N LEU A 167 -6.87 -5.00 24.20
CA LEU A 167 -7.23 -5.98 23.18
C LEU A 167 -6.48 -7.29 23.37
N ASP A 168 -7.18 -8.42 23.19
CA ASP A 168 -6.56 -9.74 23.06
C ASP A 168 -6.19 -9.99 21.59
N PHE A 169 -4.90 -9.85 21.28
CA PHE A 169 -4.40 -10.00 19.91
C PHE A 169 -3.14 -10.87 19.84
N GLY A 170 -2.95 -11.50 18.68
CA GLY A 170 -1.77 -12.30 18.38
C GLY A 170 -1.24 -12.05 16.97
N THR A 171 -0.03 -12.53 16.71
CA THR A 171 0.62 -12.44 15.39
C THR A 171 1.02 -13.81 14.88
N LEU A 172 1.22 -13.95 13.57
CA LEU A 172 1.66 -15.20 12.95
C LEU A 172 3.17 -15.47 13.11
N GLY A 173 3.95 -14.51 13.64
CA GLY A 173 5.38 -14.67 13.84
C GLY A 173 6.12 -15.07 12.55
N THR A 174 6.95 -16.11 12.64
CA THR A 174 7.74 -16.65 11.52
C THR A 174 6.92 -17.44 10.49
N GLU A 175 5.71 -17.86 10.85
CA GLU A 175 4.80 -18.55 9.93
C GLU A 175 4.17 -17.60 8.91
N GLU A 176 4.17 -16.29 9.19
CA GLU A 176 3.61 -15.29 8.29
C GLU A 176 4.38 -15.21 6.95
N SER A 177 3.63 -15.29 5.85
CA SER A 177 4.12 -15.08 4.49
C SER A 177 3.62 -13.76 3.90
N CYS A 178 4.17 -13.35 2.76
CA CYS A 178 3.77 -12.14 2.05
C CYS A 178 2.28 -12.18 1.66
N CYS A 179 1.61 -11.02 1.72
CA CYS A 179 0.20 -10.87 1.34
C CYS A 179 -0.04 -10.98 -0.18
N GLY A 180 1.00 -11.09 -0.99
CA GLY A 180 0.89 -11.18 -2.44
C GLY A 180 0.48 -9.90 -3.18
N ASN A 181 0.20 -8.77 -2.49
CA ASN A 181 -0.23 -7.52 -3.17
C ASN A 181 0.73 -7.15 -4.30
N GLU A 182 2.01 -6.92 -3.99
CA GLU A 182 2.99 -6.50 -4.99
C GLU A 182 3.26 -7.58 -6.04
N ILE A 183 3.22 -8.86 -5.66
CA ILE A 183 3.38 -10.00 -6.56
C ILE A 183 2.34 -9.96 -7.69
N LYS A 184 1.07 -9.77 -7.33
CA LYS A 184 0.00 -9.59 -8.31
C LYS A 184 0.23 -8.37 -9.18
N ARG A 185 0.60 -7.22 -8.59
CA ARG A 185 0.80 -5.97 -9.35
C ARG A 185 2.02 -6.02 -10.27
N MET A 186 3.00 -6.86 -9.98
CA MET A 186 4.13 -7.17 -10.85
C MET A 186 3.76 -8.15 -11.98
N GLY A 187 2.58 -8.77 -11.92
CA GLY A 187 2.06 -9.67 -12.96
C GLY A 187 2.28 -11.16 -12.69
N GLU A 188 2.85 -11.56 -11.55
CA GLU A 188 3.10 -12.97 -11.24
C GLU A 188 1.86 -13.62 -10.61
N ALA A 189 0.91 -14.02 -11.46
CA ALA A 189 -0.37 -14.58 -11.02
C ALA A 189 -0.22 -15.91 -10.26
N GLY A 190 0.68 -16.80 -10.71
CA GLY A 190 0.84 -18.12 -10.10
C GLY A 190 1.38 -18.06 -8.66
N LEU A 191 2.37 -17.20 -8.41
CA LEU A 191 2.85 -16.95 -7.04
C LEU A 191 1.80 -16.27 -6.18
N PHE A 192 0.99 -15.37 -6.76
CA PHE A 192 -0.10 -14.74 -6.04
C PHE A 192 -1.16 -15.77 -5.59
N GLU A 193 -1.60 -16.66 -6.48
CA GLU A 193 -2.58 -17.71 -6.17
C GLU A 193 -2.10 -18.66 -5.06
N MET A 194 -0.84 -19.09 -5.13
CA MET A 194 -0.22 -19.91 -4.07
C MET A 194 -0.21 -19.18 -2.72
N LEU A 195 0.16 -17.90 -2.68
CA LEU A 195 0.13 -17.12 -1.45
C LEU A 195 -1.28 -16.94 -0.90
N VAL A 196 -2.29 -16.79 -1.77
CA VAL A 196 -3.69 -16.70 -1.34
C VAL A 196 -4.12 -18.01 -0.68
N GLU A 197 -3.81 -19.16 -1.29
CA GLU A 197 -4.16 -20.48 -0.76
C GLU A 197 -3.51 -20.71 0.61
N GLU A 198 -2.18 -20.60 0.71
CA GLU A 198 -1.42 -20.85 1.94
C GLU A 198 -1.82 -19.90 3.08
N ASN A 199 -1.94 -18.60 2.80
CA ASN A 199 -2.32 -17.63 3.84
C ASN A 199 -3.78 -17.85 4.29
N SER A 200 -4.69 -18.19 3.37
CA SER A 200 -6.10 -18.44 3.72
C SER A 200 -6.24 -19.66 4.62
N GLU A 201 -5.48 -20.72 4.37
CA GLU A 201 -5.43 -21.89 5.26
C GLU A 201 -4.90 -21.51 6.65
N LEU A 202 -3.81 -20.73 6.70
CA LEU A 202 -3.22 -20.28 7.96
C LEU A 202 -4.20 -19.41 8.77
N PHE A 203 -4.88 -18.45 8.13
CA PHE A 203 -5.87 -17.60 8.80
C PHE A 203 -7.04 -18.43 9.36
N ARG A 204 -7.52 -19.42 8.60
CA ARG A 204 -8.58 -20.34 9.08
C ARG A 204 -8.10 -21.22 10.23
N SER A 205 -6.85 -21.69 10.22
CA SER A 205 -6.31 -22.52 11.31
C SER A 205 -6.16 -21.74 12.63
N VAL A 206 -5.91 -20.43 12.56
CA VAL A 206 -5.92 -19.56 13.74
C VAL A 206 -7.34 -19.30 14.22
N GLY A 207 -8.34 -19.37 13.33
CA GLY A 207 -9.75 -19.19 13.68
C GLY A 207 -10.08 -17.75 14.09
N ALA A 208 -9.32 -16.77 13.58
CA ALA A 208 -9.51 -15.37 13.94
C ALA A 208 -10.76 -14.77 13.32
N SER A 209 -11.56 -14.06 14.11
CA SER A 209 -12.78 -13.39 13.63
C SER A 209 -12.48 -12.06 12.92
N ARG A 210 -11.37 -11.42 13.28
CA ARG A 210 -10.93 -10.12 12.77
C ARG A 210 -9.44 -10.18 12.46
N LEU A 211 -9.05 -9.53 11.37
CA LEU A 211 -7.66 -9.36 10.94
C LEU A 211 -7.38 -7.88 10.75
N VAL A 212 -6.34 -7.37 11.42
CA VAL A 212 -5.87 -5.99 11.25
C VAL A 212 -4.48 -5.98 10.64
N THR A 213 -4.21 -5.01 9.75
CA THR A 213 -2.87 -4.84 9.17
C THR A 213 -2.45 -3.37 9.06
N THR A 214 -1.14 -3.16 9.16
CA THR A 214 -0.48 -1.83 9.10
C THR A 214 -0.39 -1.29 7.68
N SER A 215 -0.40 -2.16 6.66
CA SER A 215 -0.19 -1.76 5.27
C SER A 215 -1.49 -1.71 4.50
N PRO A 216 -1.82 -0.58 3.85
CA PRO A 216 -2.95 -0.50 2.91
C PRO A 216 -2.86 -1.50 1.75
N HIS A 217 -1.65 -1.92 1.37
CA HIS A 217 -1.43 -2.92 0.32
C HIS A 217 -1.90 -4.30 0.79
N CYS A 218 -1.49 -4.70 1.99
CA CYS A 218 -1.95 -5.93 2.62
C CYS A 218 -3.46 -5.90 2.83
N PHE A 219 -3.98 -4.80 3.38
CA PHE A 219 -5.41 -4.59 3.59
C PHE A 219 -6.21 -4.77 2.31
N ASN A 220 -5.83 -4.07 1.24
CA ASN A 220 -6.53 -4.14 -0.04
C ASN A 220 -6.57 -5.56 -0.59
N THR A 221 -5.44 -6.25 -0.61
CA THR A 221 -5.36 -7.59 -1.20
C THR A 221 -6.09 -8.64 -0.37
N ILE A 222 -5.88 -8.65 0.95
CA ILE A 222 -6.54 -9.62 1.83
C ILE A 222 -8.06 -9.39 1.83
N LYS A 223 -8.51 -8.13 1.88
CA LYS A 223 -9.94 -7.80 1.90
C LYS A 223 -10.64 -8.09 0.57
N ASN A 224 -10.07 -7.65 -0.54
CA ASN A 224 -10.77 -7.60 -1.82
C ASN A 224 -10.44 -8.78 -2.75
N GLU A 225 -9.34 -9.49 -2.52
CA GLU A 225 -8.79 -10.43 -3.50
C GLU A 225 -8.57 -11.85 -2.96
N TYR A 226 -8.59 -12.07 -1.64
CA TYR A 226 -8.45 -13.42 -1.07
C TYR A 226 -9.78 -14.20 -1.04
N GLY A 227 -10.93 -13.50 -1.05
CA GLY A 227 -12.24 -14.16 -0.94
C GLY A 227 -12.42 -14.89 0.41
N LEU A 228 -11.96 -14.29 1.51
CA LEU A 228 -12.11 -14.87 2.85
C LEU A 228 -13.56 -14.72 3.32
N ASP A 229 -14.13 -15.83 3.80
CA ASP A 229 -15.43 -15.85 4.47
C ASP A 229 -15.25 -15.79 5.99
N GLY A 230 -16.04 -14.95 6.66
CA GLY A 230 -16.14 -14.93 8.13
C GLY A 230 -14.99 -14.24 8.87
N ILE A 231 -14.07 -13.58 8.17
CA ILE A 231 -12.99 -12.79 8.76
C ILE A 231 -13.17 -11.32 8.38
N GLU A 232 -13.37 -10.45 9.36
CA GLU A 232 -13.39 -9.00 9.14
C GLU A 232 -11.97 -8.48 8.94
N VAL A 233 -11.67 -7.97 7.74
CA VAL A 233 -10.34 -7.42 7.41
C VAL A 233 -10.35 -5.90 7.55
N LEU A 234 -9.48 -5.37 8.41
CA LEU A 234 -9.37 -3.95 8.76
C LEU A 234 -7.97 -3.42 8.47
N HIS A 235 -7.92 -2.17 8.00
CA HIS A 235 -6.70 -1.37 8.12
C HIS A 235 -6.59 -0.83 9.55
N TYR A 236 -5.38 -0.68 10.09
CA TYR A 236 -5.19 -0.24 11.47
C TYR A 236 -5.89 1.09 11.78
N THR A 237 -5.98 2.01 10.82
CA THR A 237 -6.66 3.30 11.03
C THR A 237 -8.14 3.13 11.35
N GLN A 238 -8.80 2.13 10.78
CA GLN A 238 -10.22 1.89 11.04
C GLN A 238 -10.44 1.36 12.46
N LEU A 239 -9.58 0.43 12.88
CA LEU A 239 -9.62 -0.10 14.24
C LEU A 239 -9.28 0.98 15.28
N VAL A 240 -8.17 1.69 15.10
CA VAL A 240 -7.71 2.71 16.07
C VAL A 240 -8.71 3.86 16.18
N ALA A 241 -9.31 4.32 15.08
CA ALA A 241 -10.36 5.33 15.13
C ALA A 241 -11.55 4.85 15.98
N ALA A 242 -11.99 3.60 15.79
CA ALA A 242 -13.08 3.03 16.58
C ALA A 242 -12.72 2.89 18.07
N LEU A 243 -11.50 2.50 18.41
CA LEU A 243 -11.04 2.41 19.81
C LEU A 243 -11.04 3.77 20.51
N ILE A 244 -10.63 4.83 19.81
CA ILE A 244 -10.66 6.21 20.31
C ILE A 244 -12.10 6.67 20.50
N GLU A 245 -12.96 6.46 19.51
CA GLU A 245 -14.38 6.85 19.57
C GLU A 245 -15.12 6.16 20.72
N GLN A 246 -14.78 4.90 21.00
CA GLN A 246 -15.36 4.11 22.09
C GLN A 246 -14.76 4.43 23.47
N GLY A 247 -13.77 5.32 23.54
CA GLY A 247 -13.06 5.64 24.78
C GLY A 247 -12.19 4.50 25.31
N GLN A 248 -11.87 3.50 24.48
CA GLN A 248 -10.97 2.39 24.84
C GLN A 248 -9.50 2.78 24.68
N LEU A 249 -9.20 3.75 23.81
CA LEU A 249 -7.86 4.30 23.64
C LEU A 249 -7.87 5.80 23.91
N GLU A 250 -7.38 6.20 25.08
CA GLU A 250 -7.32 7.60 25.48
C GLU A 250 -6.00 8.26 25.06
N LEU A 251 -6.11 9.42 24.41
CA LEU A 251 -4.99 10.24 23.97
C LEU A 251 -4.90 11.48 24.87
N SER A 252 -3.86 11.56 25.70
CA SER A 252 -3.80 12.52 26.81
C SER A 252 -2.66 13.54 26.67
N ASN A 253 -1.54 13.15 26.09
CA ASN A 253 -0.41 14.06 25.89
C ASN A 253 -0.64 14.93 24.66
N GLU A 254 -0.41 16.23 24.82
CA GLU A 254 -0.44 17.18 23.71
C GLU A 254 0.76 17.00 22.78
N VAL A 255 0.52 17.00 21.47
CA VAL A 255 1.60 16.99 20.47
C VAL A 255 1.95 18.42 20.01
N ASN A 256 0.97 19.34 20.00
CA ASN A 256 1.17 20.77 19.68
C ASN A 256 1.90 21.02 18.35
N LYS A 257 1.45 20.34 17.28
CA LYS A 257 2.04 20.44 15.93
C LYS A 257 0.99 20.70 14.87
N LYS A 258 1.40 21.42 13.82
CA LYS A 258 0.63 21.53 12.58
C LYS A 258 0.92 20.33 11.68
N ILE A 259 -0.12 19.57 11.35
CA ILE A 259 -0.02 18.29 10.65
C ILE A 259 -0.79 18.40 9.32
N THR A 260 -0.22 17.85 8.25
CA THR A 260 -0.92 17.57 7.00
C THR A 260 -0.93 16.08 6.73
N TYR A 261 -1.88 15.56 5.95
CA TYR A 261 -2.06 14.12 5.75
C TYR A 261 -1.91 13.71 4.28
N HIS A 262 -1.16 12.64 4.04
CA HIS A 262 -1.08 11.99 2.74
C HIS A 262 -2.01 10.79 2.67
N ASP A 263 -3.07 10.88 1.85
CA ASP A 263 -3.97 9.76 1.58
C ASP A 263 -3.28 8.67 0.74
N PRO A 264 -3.00 7.47 1.29
CA PRO A 264 -2.38 6.38 0.55
C PRO A 264 -3.33 5.83 -0.51
N CYS A 265 -2.82 5.56 -1.71
CA CYS A 265 -3.68 5.18 -2.83
C CYS A 265 -4.46 3.87 -2.63
N PHE A 266 -3.87 2.87 -1.97
CA PHE A 266 -4.56 1.61 -1.66
C PHE A 266 -5.60 1.76 -0.54
N LEU A 267 -5.43 2.72 0.37
CA LEU A 267 -6.40 2.97 1.46
C LEU A 267 -7.57 3.82 0.96
N GLY A 268 -7.24 4.95 0.31
CA GLY A 268 -8.22 5.90 -0.19
C GLY A 268 -8.86 5.47 -1.51
N LYS A 269 -8.13 5.56 -2.63
CA LYS A 269 -8.72 5.37 -3.97
C LYS A 269 -9.26 3.96 -4.24
N GLN A 270 -8.74 2.94 -3.55
CA GLN A 270 -9.14 1.55 -3.79
C GLN A 270 -10.11 1.01 -2.73
N ASN A 271 -10.18 1.64 -1.55
CA ASN A 271 -11.00 1.14 -0.43
C ASN A 271 -11.89 2.22 0.22
N HIS A 272 -11.82 3.46 -0.26
CA HIS A 272 -12.60 4.62 0.19
C HIS A 272 -12.48 4.93 1.69
N VAL A 273 -11.34 4.59 2.31
CA VAL A 273 -11.02 4.92 3.70
C VAL A 273 -10.27 6.25 3.71
N PHE A 274 -10.97 7.31 4.07
CA PHE A 274 -10.44 8.69 4.10
C PHE A 274 -10.64 9.38 5.44
N ASP A 275 -11.70 9.05 6.17
CA ASP A 275 -12.11 9.80 7.35
C ASP A 275 -11.45 9.27 8.63
N GLU A 276 -11.29 7.95 8.74
CA GLU A 276 -10.71 7.28 9.91
C GLU A 276 -9.27 7.76 10.21
N PRO A 277 -8.35 7.91 9.23
CA PRO A 277 -7.03 8.48 9.49
C PRO A 277 -7.10 9.92 10.03
N ARG A 278 -8.02 10.74 9.51
CA ARG A 278 -8.20 12.13 9.95
C ARG A 278 -8.79 12.22 11.35
N ALA A 279 -9.76 11.36 11.65
CA ALA A 279 -10.37 11.26 12.97
C ALA A 279 -9.33 10.92 14.05
N ILE A 280 -8.40 10.00 13.77
CA ILE A 280 -7.29 9.70 14.69
C ILE A 280 -6.41 10.93 14.90
N ILE A 281 -5.98 11.60 13.84
CA ILE A 281 -5.12 12.78 13.95
C ILE A 281 -5.83 13.86 14.78
N GLN A 282 -7.10 14.16 14.47
CA GLN A 282 -7.88 15.20 15.16
C GLN A 282 -8.17 14.88 16.62
N ALA A 283 -8.15 13.61 17.02
CA ALA A 283 -8.32 13.20 18.42
C ALA A 283 -7.10 13.49 19.29
N ILE A 284 -5.92 13.74 18.69
CA ILE A 284 -4.69 14.04 19.42
C ILE A 284 -4.79 15.48 20.00
N PRO A 285 -4.64 15.67 21.32
CA PRO A 285 -4.66 17.00 21.90
C PRO A 285 -3.59 17.94 21.32
N GLY A 286 -3.99 19.18 21.04
CA GLY A 286 -3.09 20.24 20.60
C GLY A 286 -2.69 20.22 19.12
N VAL A 287 -3.16 19.27 18.29
CA VAL A 287 -2.80 19.27 16.86
C VAL A 287 -3.68 20.22 16.04
N GLU A 288 -3.08 20.82 15.00
CA GLU A 288 -3.80 21.52 13.94
C GLU A 288 -3.69 20.71 12.64
N LEU A 289 -4.78 20.09 12.19
CA LEU A 289 -4.82 19.41 10.89
C LEU A 289 -5.09 20.43 9.76
N VAL A 290 -4.15 20.56 8.84
CA VAL A 290 -4.28 21.34 7.59
C VAL A 290 -4.20 20.41 6.38
N GLU A 291 -5.06 20.62 5.39
CA GLU A 291 -5.09 19.78 4.20
C GLU A 291 -4.26 20.38 3.06
N MET A 292 -3.55 19.53 2.32
CA MET A 292 -3.04 19.87 0.98
C MET A 292 -4.20 20.03 0.00
N ASP A 293 -4.03 20.82 -1.08
CA ASP A 293 -5.06 20.93 -2.13
C ASP A 293 -5.43 19.55 -2.69
N ARG A 294 -4.43 18.79 -3.14
CA ARG A 294 -4.65 17.42 -3.64
C ARG A 294 -4.75 16.43 -2.48
N ASN A 295 -5.94 16.29 -1.91
CA ASN A 295 -6.27 15.28 -0.90
C ASN A 295 -7.31 14.27 -1.41
N ARG A 296 -7.62 13.27 -0.58
CA ARG A 296 -8.60 12.21 -0.83
C ARG A 296 -8.40 11.54 -2.20
N GLU A 297 -9.44 11.47 -3.03
CA GLU A 297 -9.42 10.88 -4.36
C GLU A 297 -8.47 11.62 -5.33
N ARG A 298 -8.10 12.87 -5.01
CA ARG A 298 -7.14 13.69 -5.77
C ARG A 298 -5.69 13.53 -5.31
N SER A 299 -5.43 12.83 -4.21
CA SER A 299 -4.09 12.64 -3.64
C SER A 299 -3.10 12.11 -4.68
N LEU A 300 -1.85 12.59 -4.63
CA LEU A 300 -0.78 12.07 -5.46
C LEU A 300 -0.25 10.73 -4.96
N CYS A 301 0.34 9.94 -5.86
CA CYS A 301 1.01 8.70 -5.49
C CYS A 301 2.39 9.00 -4.87
N CYS A 302 2.76 8.25 -3.83
CA CYS A 302 4.10 8.26 -3.21
C CYS A 302 5.15 7.47 -4.01
N GLU A 303 4.75 6.82 -5.09
CA GLU A 303 5.54 5.97 -5.99
C GLU A 303 6.11 4.67 -5.42
N GLY A 304 5.72 4.22 -4.22
CA GLY A 304 6.19 2.94 -3.68
C GLY A 304 5.49 1.68 -4.24
N GLY A 305 4.21 1.78 -4.63
CA GLY A 305 3.42 0.62 -5.05
C GLY A 305 3.67 0.17 -6.50
N GLY A 306 3.19 -1.03 -6.85
CA GLY A 306 3.22 -1.52 -8.23
C GLY A 306 4.59 -2.07 -8.66
N GLY A 307 5.37 -2.57 -7.70
CA GLY A 307 6.73 -3.08 -7.89
C GLY A 307 7.84 -2.03 -7.82
N ARG A 308 7.48 -0.77 -7.54
CA ARG A 308 8.38 0.38 -7.57
C ARG A 308 9.36 0.46 -6.40
N MET A 309 9.13 -0.28 -5.32
CA MET A 309 10.16 -0.50 -4.28
C MET A 309 11.36 -1.32 -4.80
N TRP A 310 11.22 -2.04 -5.92
CA TRP A 310 12.27 -2.90 -6.46
C TRP A 310 12.71 -2.49 -7.87
N ALA A 311 11.82 -1.94 -8.68
CA ALA A 311 12.15 -1.44 -10.00
C ALA A 311 12.13 0.09 -10.05
N GLU A 312 13.22 0.64 -10.57
CA GLU A 312 13.26 2.04 -11.02
C GLU A 312 12.41 2.22 -12.28
N GLY A 313 12.08 3.47 -12.58
CA GLY A 313 11.18 3.83 -13.67
C GLY A 313 11.94 4.42 -14.82
N THR A 314 11.26 4.53 -15.95
CA THR A 314 11.76 5.27 -17.11
C THR A 314 11.53 6.78 -16.98
N ASN A 315 11.22 7.26 -15.77
CA ASN A 315 10.96 8.65 -15.44
C ASN A 315 11.93 9.59 -16.17
N LEU A 316 11.37 10.40 -17.06
CA LEU A 316 12.10 11.43 -17.81
C LEU A 316 12.32 12.70 -16.96
N GLU A 317 11.64 12.80 -15.81
CA GLU A 317 11.59 13.96 -14.89
C GLU A 317 11.78 13.56 -13.41
N GLU A 318 11.66 14.53 -12.50
CA GLU A 318 11.63 14.37 -11.04
C GLU A 318 10.56 13.39 -10.53
N ARG A 319 10.79 12.72 -9.39
CA ARG A 319 9.83 11.80 -8.74
C ARG A 319 8.52 12.50 -8.32
N LEU A 320 7.38 11.81 -8.35
CA LEU A 320 6.11 12.34 -7.80
C LEU A 320 6.18 12.56 -6.29
N ALA A 321 6.96 11.73 -5.58
CA ALA A 321 7.20 11.93 -4.15
C ALA A 321 7.78 13.32 -3.86
N PHE A 322 8.64 13.87 -4.74
CA PHE A 322 9.22 15.22 -4.58
C PHE A 322 8.14 16.30 -4.66
N GLN A 323 7.27 16.22 -5.68
CA GLN A 323 6.12 17.14 -5.78
C GLN A 323 5.24 17.05 -4.55
N ARG A 324 5.02 15.84 -4.02
CA ARG A 324 4.14 15.64 -2.87
C ARG A 324 4.71 16.24 -1.59
N VAL A 325 6.01 16.14 -1.34
CA VAL A 325 6.62 16.74 -0.14
C VAL A 325 6.65 18.26 -0.22
N HIS A 326 6.82 18.84 -1.41
CA HIS A 326 6.67 20.29 -1.62
C HIS A 326 5.25 20.76 -1.33
N GLU A 327 4.23 20.06 -1.84
CA GLU A 327 2.83 20.37 -1.49
C GLU A 327 2.57 20.36 0.01
N ALA A 328 3.16 19.40 0.72
CA ALA A 328 3.03 19.28 2.17
C ALA A 328 3.73 20.43 2.90
N ALA A 329 4.96 20.77 2.47
CA ALA A 329 5.72 21.88 3.03
C ALA A 329 5.03 23.24 2.80
N GLU A 330 4.40 23.44 1.63
CA GLU A 330 3.67 24.65 1.27
C GLU A 330 2.42 24.89 2.13
N THR A 331 1.85 23.86 2.79
CA THR A 331 0.75 24.08 3.75
C THR A 331 1.23 24.71 5.06
N GLY A 332 2.55 24.82 5.26
CA GLY A 332 3.16 25.25 6.52
C GLY A 332 3.03 24.20 7.63
N ALA A 333 2.79 22.93 7.30
CA ALA A 333 2.76 21.86 8.28
C ALA A 333 4.19 21.48 8.70
N GLU A 334 4.35 21.15 9.98
CA GLU A 334 5.60 20.63 10.53
C GLU A 334 5.70 19.11 10.37
N ILE A 335 4.56 18.44 10.19
CA ILE A 335 4.49 16.98 10.04
C ILE A 335 3.64 16.61 8.82
N LEU A 336 4.20 15.77 7.95
CA LEU A 336 3.48 15.01 6.94
C LEU A 336 3.11 13.64 7.50
N ALA A 337 1.87 13.51 7.97
CA ALA A 337 1.33 12.26 8.46
C ALA A 337 1.03 11.29 7.31
N VAL A 338 1.38 10.02 7.48
CA VAL A 338 1.10 8.92 6.55
C VAL A 338 0.43 7.76 7.27
N ALA A 339 -0.19 6.86 6.51
CA ALA A 339 -0.80 5.64 7.03
C ALA A 339 -0.42 4.41 6.18
N CYS A 340 0.83 4.36 5.73
CA CYS A 340 1.31 3.34 4.82
C CYS A 340 2.83 3.22 4.92
N PRO A 341 3.38 2.02 5.18
CA PRO A 341 4.83 1.79 5.26
C PRO A 341 5.60 2.26 4.03
N PHE A 342 5.07 2.02 2.82
CA PHE A 342 5.73 2.50 1.60
C PHE A 342 5.69 4.02 1.49
N CYS A 343 4.56 4.66 1.84
CA CYS A 343 4.49 6.12 1.83
C CYS A 343 5.47 6.73 2.85
N LEU A 344 5.62 6.10 4.03
CA LEU A 344 6.58 6.53 5.05
C LEU A 344 7.99 6.55 4.47
N LEU A 345 8.45 5.40 3.93
CA LEU A 345 9.80 5.27 3.41
C LEU A 345 10.06 6.20 2.22
N THR A 346 9.15 6.27 1.25
CA THR A 346 9.38 7.05 0.03
C THR A 346 9.24 8.56 0.23
N LEU A 347 8.32 9.00 1.09
CA LEU A 347 8.16 10.43 1.37
C LEU A 347 9.23 10.94 2.33
N GLU A 348 9.69 10.12 3.28
CA GLU A 348 10.81 10.50 4.15
C GLU A 348 12.12 10.64 3.36
N ASP A 349 12.39 9.72 2.42
CA ASP A 349 13.49 9.87 1.46
C ASP A 349 13.34 11.16 0.63
N ALA A 350 12.15 11.42 0.10
CA ALA A 350 11.87 12.62 -0.68
C ALA A 350 12.10 13.93 0.11
N VAL A 351 11.69 14.00 1.38
CA VAL A 351 11.96 15.17 2.25
C VAL A 351 13.46 15.43 2.35
N LYS A 352 14.25 14.38 2.62
CA LYS A 352 15.72 14.50 2.77
C LYS A 352 16.38 14.91 1.46
N VAL A 353 16.00 14.28 0.35
CA VAL A 353 16.58 14.58 -0.98
C VAL A 353 16.24 16.01 -1.43
N GLN A 354 15.06 16.51 -1.07
CA GLN A 354 14.62 17.87 -1.41
C GLN A 354 15.11 18.94 -0.42
N GLY A 355 15.87 18.56 0.63
CA GLY A 355 16.38 19.49 1.64
C GLY A 355 15.27 20.18 2.45
N LEU A 356 14.17 19.46 2.70
CA LEU A 356 13.02 19.94 3.46
C LEU A 356 13.03 19.43 4.92
N ASP A 357 14.10 18.76 5.35
CA ASP A 357 14.21 18.08 6.64
C ASP A 357 14.19 19.03 7.85
N GLU A 358 14.57 20.30 7.68
CA GLU A 358 14.39 21.34 8.70
C GLU A 358 12.96 21.91 8.74
N GLN A 359 12.16 21.70 7.70
CA GLN A 359 10.83 22.29 7.55
C GLN A 359 9.70 21.31 7.91
N ILE A 360 9.78 20.06 7.46
CA ILE A 360 8.71 19.08 7.61
C ILE A 360 9.25 17.67 7.88
N GLN A 361 8.69 17.00 8.88
CA GLN A 361 9.02 15.62 9.22
C GLN A 361 7.93 14.66 8.71
N VAL A 362 8.31 13.50 8.17
CA VAL A 362 7.35 12.45 7.83
C VAL A 362 7.17 11.51 9.02
N MET A 363 5.93 11.27 9.43
CA MET A 363 5.58 10.36 10.52
C MET A 363 4.37 9.51 10.15
N ASP A 364 4.36 8.25 10.57
CA ASP A 364 3.12 7.46 10.54
C ASP A 364 2.17 7.94 11.64
N ILE A 365 0.86 7.85 11.40
CA ILE A 365 -0.17 8.19 12.40
C ILE A 365 0.07 7.44 13.72
N MET A 366 0.55 6.19 13.69
CA MET A 366 0.82 5.46 14.94
C MET A 366 1.98 6.03 15.74
N GLU A 367 2.95 6.69 15.11
CA GLU A 367 4.00 7.38 15.86
C GLU A 367 3.42 8.59 16.61
N LEU A 368 2.48 9.31 15.98
CA LEU A 368 1.77 10.43 16.61
C LEU A 368 0.87 9.97 17.75
N VAL A 369 0.10 8.90 17.53
CA VAL A 369 -0.69 8.24 18.59
C VAL A 369 0.23 7.83 19.74
N ASN A 370 1.38 7.23 19.44
CA ASN A 370 2.32 6.78 20.47
C ASN A 370 2.91 7.92 21.31
N LEU A 371 3.13 9.11 20.73
CA LEU A 371 3.51 10.31 21.47
C LEU A 371 2.38 10.81 22.38
N SER A 372 1.13 10.65 21.94
CA SER A 372 -0.05 11.11 22.68
C SER A 372 -0.51 10.12 23.77
N LEU A 373 -0.18 8.84 23.62
CA LEU A 373 -0.36 7.82 24.66
C LEU A 373 0.58 8.13 25.84
N GLY A 374 0.00 8.48 26.99
CA GLY A 374 0.71 8.72 28.25
C GLY A 374 1.76 7.65 28.57
N GLU A 375 2.82 8.01 29.31
CA GLU A 375 3.74 7.01 29.88
C GLU A 375 2.96 6.12 30.87
N GLU A 376 3.27 4.82 30.89
CA GLU A 376 2.78 3.90 31.93
C GLU A 376 3.29 4.28 33.32
#